data_AF-A0A9R0EHN7-F1
#
_entry.id   AF-A0A9R0EHN7-F1
#
_cell.length_a   1.000
_cell.length_b   1.000
_cell.length_c   1.000
_cell.angle_alpha   90.00
_cell.angle_beta   90.00
_cell.angle_gamma   90.00
#
_symmetry.space_group_name_H-M   'P 1'
#
loop_
_entity.id
_entity.type
_entity.pdbx_description
1 polymer ?
#
loop_
_entity_poly.entity_id
_entity_poly.type
_entity_poly.pdbx_seq_one_letter_code
_entity_poly.pdbx_strand_id
1 'polypeptide(L)'
;MELTFSKMTVDTSLAKEYVKGNKALTELYNDYEGNVKKGTVSYGGVFEKVYETYSEEEIQSILWNLAARLKQNSELIVQLEYHFRNIPVEDTKAQLSVLIQYFNSCSKIWLEEYEGYCEYLTFGDYLLHLTNVGIMMLWNSHITLRASTKEHVAICHLFVTLCREAGWLNIHLECSDNDLTTNGAGLKHGAVAVVSEDADLDSAVDKFLSSSKQVPWYLRRVLVQESVYKQFKDALNWKCSLKKNENNPVLPSALCSQALTYEGRTFLIDPVEVVGEKQSVITIEAYRTTKEMISMLQQDEPHYLSLWINGIAQINEVTQSTKSSVVWVNNIGDIRGPPHVGRTLYPSFVHKNCYVLSFDEKNDKILKLVKLSKPWSKLDLESRRDILINVLRKCIPFNSTLVNDYNSVRNSVMNFTNESFVQAGKDYTCRGIWTPVDFIAIPGTKLSFSLVVKLVLQGNALVVCEDSVSEKVWYAKLLEEAGVPVVTVKECRTGNFKAKEYCEDNGTRSLQVIWTNSGTIFAN
;
A
#
# COMPACT_ATOMS: atom_id res chain seq x y z
N MET A 1 19.48 28.44 35.91
CA MET A 1 18.21 29.00 35.39
C MET A 1 17.71 28.00 34.36
N GLU A 2 16.79 27.11 34.75
CA GLU A 2 16.24 26.12 33.84
C GLU A 2 15.22 26.81 32.92
N LEU A 3 15.50 26.84 31.62
CA LEU A 3 14.51 27.20 30.60
C LEU A 3 13.52 26.04 30.48
N THR A 4 12.40 26.14 31.21
CA THR A 4 11.22 25.29 30.97
C THR A 4 10.54 25.79 29.71
N PHE A 5 10.75 25.10 28.58
CA PHE A 5 9.91 25.28 27.41
C PHE A 5 8.52 24.76 27.77
N SER A 6 7.60 25.68 28.11
CA SER A 6 6.18 25.36 28.27
C SER A 6 5.69 24.65 27.01
N LYS A 7 5.03 23.49 27.15
CA LYS A 7 4.32 22.83 26.06
C LYS A 7 3.51 23.88 25.31
N MET A 8 3.78 24.03 24.02
CA MET A 8 3.03 24.91 23.15
C MET A 8 1.58 24.41 23.16
N THR A 9 0.67 25.15 23.78
CA THR A 9 -0.75 24.80 23.82
C THR A 9 -1.25 24.78 22.39
N VAL A 10 -1.68 23.61 21.90
CA VAL A 10 -2.27 23.50 20.56
C VAL A 10 -3.59 24.25 20.57
N ASP A 11 -3.75 25.20 19.65
CA ASP A 11 -4.99 25.92 19.49
C ASP A 11 -6.11 24.96 19.06
N THR A 12 -7.28 25.06 19.67
CA THR A 12 -8.47 24.24 19.38
C THR A 12 -9.70 25.12 19.12
N SER A 13 -9.48 26.41 18.85
CA SER A 13 -10.53 27.40 18.64
C SER A 13 -11.46 27.05 17.47
N LEU A 14 -10.93 26.66 16.32
CA LEU A 14 -11.70 26.29 15.12
C LEU A 14 -12.49 25.01 15.34
N ALA A 15 -11.90 24.01 16.01
CA ALA A 15 -12.62 22.78 16.35
C ALA A 15 -13.85 23.07 17.22
N LYS A 16 -13.69 23.94 18.23
CA LYS A 16 -14.79 24.35 19.12
C LYS A 16 -15.85 25.16 18.38
N GLU A 17 -15.44 26.08 17.51
CA GLU A 17 -16.36 26.88 16.68
C GLU A 17 -17.16 25.98 15.72
N TYR A 18 -16.49 25.02 15.07
CA TYR A 18 -17.13 24.08 14.16
C TYR A 18 -18.20 23.26 14.87
N VAL A 19 -17.91 22.72 16.06
CA VAL A 19 -18.90 21.95 16.84
C VAL A 19 -20.07 22.86 17.26
N LYS A 20 -19.80 24.10 17.70
CA LYS A 20 -20.83 25.09 18.06
C LYS A 20 -21.75 25.46 16.91
N GLY A 21 -21.19 25.61 15.71
CA GLY A 21 -21.94 26.00 14.51
C GLY A 21 -22.84 24.89 13.96
N ASN A 22 -22.60 23.62 14.34
CA ASN A 22 -23.30 22.47 13.78
C ASN A 22 -24.28 21.87 14.80
N LYS A 23 -25.57 22.19 14.65
CA LYS A 23 -26.65 21.73 15.54
C LYS A 23 -26.60 20.21 15.81
N ALA A 24 -26.40 19.41 14.77
CA ALA A 24 -26.33 17.96 14.90
C ALA A 24 -25.15 17.46 15.76
N LEU A 25 -24.02 18.17 15.77
CA LEU A 25 -22.89 17.85 16.65
C LEU A 25 -23.13 18.36 18.08
N THR A 26 -23.79 19.51 18.27
CA THR A 26 -24.14 20.01 19.61
C THR A 26 -25.13 19.10 20.35
N GLU A 27 -25.89 18.28 19.63
CA GLU A 27 -26.76 17.27 20.23
C GLU A 27 -25.96 16.08 20.80
N LEU A 28 -24.79 15.77 20.23
CA LEU A 28 -23.92 14.64 20.60
C LEU A 28 -22.90 14.94 21.72
N TYR A 29 -22.34 16.14 21.77
CA TYR A 29 -21.28 16.50 22.73
C TYR A 29 -21.81 17.36 23.88
N ASN A 30 -21.40 17.04 25.11
CA ASN A 30 -21.58 17.87 26.29
C ASN A 30 -20.39 18.86 26.34
N ASP A 31 -20.71 20.14 26.29
CA ASP A 31 -19.90 21.19 26.92
C ASP A 31 -18.61 21.61 26.20
N TYR A 32 -18.42 21.31 24.91
CA TYR A 32 -17.31 21.85 24.08
C TYR A 32 -15.89 21.53 24.61
N GLU A 33 -15.80 20.64 25.60
CA GLU A 33 -14.55 20.11 26.19
C GLU A 33 -14.19 18.73 25.62
N GLY A 34 -14.96 18.22 24.65
CA GLY A 34 -14.77 16.88 24.09
C GLY A 34 -15.50 15.77 24.87
N ASN A 35 -16.20 16.11 25.95
CA ASN A 35 -16.95 15.14 26.75
C ASN A 35 -18.27 14.77 26.08
N VAL A 36 -18.54 13.47 25.94
CA VAL A 36 -19.75 12.94 25.30
C VAL A 36 -20.99 13.07 26.20
N LYS A 37 -22.17 13.37 25.64
CA LYS A 37 -23.43 13.31 26.42
C LYS A 37 -23.71 11.89 26.91
N LYS A 38 -24.07 11.73 28.19
CA LYS A 38 -24.48 10.43 28.74
C LYS A 38 -25.76 9.94 28.05
N GLY A 39 -25.64 8.89 27.24
CA GLY A 39 -26.74 8.21 26.52
C GLY A 39 -26.29 7.58 25.20
N THR A 40 -27.02 6.57 24.71
CA THR A 40 -26.89 6.05 23.34
C THR A 40 -27.52 7.08 22.40
N VAL A 41 -26.71 7.78 21.61
CA VAL A 41 -27.21 8.76 20.63
C VAL A 41 -26.78 8.25 19.27
N SER A 42 -27.74 7.74 18.49
CA SER A 42 -27.53 7.43 17.08
C SER A 42 -27.41 8.73 16.30
N TYR A 43 -26.36 8.85 15.49
CA TYR A 43 -26.24 9.90 14.50
C TYR A 43 -26.67 9.35 13.15
N GLY A 44 -27.72 9.90 12.56
CA GLY A 44 -28.24 9.47 11.27
C GLY A 44 -29.28 10.45 10.74
N GLY A 45 -29.38 10.59 9.42
CA GLY A 45 -30.39 11.46 8.80
C GLY A 45 -30.05 12.96 8.76
N VAL A 46 -28.84 13.37 9.15
CA VAL A 46 -28.36 14.76 8.98
C VAL A 46 -28.09 15.08 7.51
N PHE A 47 -27.66 14.05 6.79
CA PHE A 47 -27.44 14.09 5.36
C PHE A 47 -28.58 13.29 4.71
N GLU A 48 -29.52 13.98 4.05
CA GLU A 48 -30.56 13.29 3.29
C GLU A 48 -29.92 12.39 2.24
N LYS A 49 -30.43 11.15 2.12
CA LYS A 49 -29.99 10.20 1.10
C LYS A 49 -30.39 10.74 -0.27
N VAL A 50 -29.38 11.06 -1.06
CA VAL A 50 -29.52 11.42 -2.47
C VAL A 50 -29.04 10.23 -3.30
N TYR A 51 -29.69 10.01 -4.44
CA TYR A 51 -29.33 9.00 -5.42
C TYR A 51 -29.11 9.67 -6.77
N GLU A 52 -27.89 10.14 -6.97
CA GLU A 52 -27.40 10.64 -8.25
C GLU A 52 -26.56 9.59 -8.97
N THR A 53 -26.41 9.74 -10.28
CA THR A 53 -25.49 8.94 -11.09
C THR A 53 -24.40 9.87 -11.60
N TYR A 54 -23.15 9.47 -11.46
CA TYR A 54 -21.99 10.26 -11.86
C TYR A 54 -21.23 9.56 -12.99
N SER A 55 -20.79 10.32 -13.98
CA SER A 55 -19.85 9.86 -15.00
C SER A 55 -18.44 9.70 -14.41
N GLU A 56 -17.55 9.07 -15.16
CA GLU A 56 -16.16 8.88 -14.74
C GLU A 56 -15.42 10.21 -14.59
N GLU A 57 -15.63 11.13 -15.53
CA GLU A 57 -15.03 12.46 -15.49
C GLU A 57 -15.56 13.28 -14.31
N GLU A 58 -16.85 13.12 -13.98
CA GLU A 58 -17.47 13.76 -12.83
C GLU A 58 -16.86 13.25 -11.52
N ILE A 59 -16.71 11.93 -11.35
CA ILE A 59 -16.09 11.36 -10.15
C ILE A 59 -14.64 11.84 -10.00
N GLN A 60 -13.87 11.88 -11.09
CA GLN A 60 -12.49 12.37 -11.03
C GLN A 60 -12.42 13.84 -10.61
N SER A 61 -13.31 14.68 -11.15
CA SER A 61 -13.43 16.10 -10.77
C SER A 61 -13.83 16.28 -9.30
N ILE A 62 -14.78 15.47 -8.83
CA ILE A 62 -15.21 15.41 -7.42
C ILE A 62 -14.03 15.06 -6.50
N LEU A 63 -13.23 14.05 -6.85
CA LEU A 63 -12.06 13.64 -6.06
C LEU A 63 -11.01 14.75 -5.96
N TRP A 64 -10.75 15.48 -7.06
CA TRP A 64 -9.85 16.63 -7.05
C TRP A 64 -10.39 17.79 -6.22
N ASN A 65 -11.68 18.09 -6.33
CA ASN A 65 -12.33 19.11 -5.52
C ASN A 65 -12.30 18.75 -4.02
N LEU A 66 -12.54 17.48 -3.69
CA LEU A 66 -12.43 16.97 -2.33
C LEU A 66 -11.01 17.14 -1.78
N ALA A 67 -9.99 16.79 -2.57
CA ALA A 67 -8.59 16.96 -2.18
C ALA A 67 -8.25 18.45 -1.92
N ALA A 68 -8.75 19.36 -2.76
CA ALA A 68 -8.58 20.81 -2.57
C ALA A 68 -9.27 21.31 -1.30
N ARG A 69 -10.50 20.84 -1.03
CA ARG A 69 -11.27 21.19 0.18
C ARG A 69 -10.63 20.66 1.46
N LEU A 70 -10.12 19.42 1.44
CA LEU A 70 -9.36 18.84 2.55
C LEU A 70 -8.12 19.69 2.87
N LYS A 71 -7.42 20.17 1.85
CA LYS A 71 -6.26 21.06 2.01
C LYS A 71 -6.67 22.40 2.65
N GLN A 72 -7.75 23.01 2.18
CA GLN A 72 -8.28 24.27 2.71
C GLN A 72 -8.72 24.16 4.17
N ASN A 73 -9.25 23.00 4.57
CA ASN A 73 -9.72 22.72 5.93
C ASN A 73 -8.68 22.02 6.81
N SER A 74 -7.41 22.00 6.40
CA SER A 74 -6.35 21.24 7.07
C SER A 74 -6.16 21.63 8.55
N GLU A 75 -6.18 22.92 8.85
CA GLU A 75 -6.05 23.41 10.22
C GLU A 75 -7.24 22.95 11.09
N LEU A 76 -8.47 23.06 10.59
CA LEU A 76 -9.65 22.57 11.31
C LEU A 76 -9.57 21.06 11.59
N ILE A 77 -9.16 20.27 10.60
CA ILE A 77 -8.99 18.81 10.74
C ILE A 77 -7.96 18.50 11.83
N VAL A 78 -6.81 19.19 11.82
CA VAL A 78 -5.77 19.06 12.84
C VAL A 78 -6.31 19.37 14.24
N GLN A 79 -7.04 20.46 14.38
CA GLN A 79 -7.60 20.86 15.66
C GLN A 79 -8.68 19.88 16.15
N LEU A 80 -9.48 19.31 15.25
CA LEU A 80 -10.50 18.31 15.59
C LEU A 80 -9.85 17.00 16.07
N GLU A 81 -8.87 16.46 15.34
CA GLU A 81 -8.15 15.25 15.73
C GLU A 81 -7.40 15.45 17.06
N TYR A 82 -6.76 16.61 17.27
CA TYR A 82 -6.11 16.92 18.54
C TYR A 82 -7.14 17.06 19.67
N HIS A 83 -8.23 17.80 19.45
CA HIS A 83 -9.21 18.09 20.50
C HIS A 83 -9.94 16.84 21.01
N PHE A 84 -10.37 15.96 20.11
CA PHE A 84 -11.19 14.79 20.46
C PHE A 84 -10.38 13.53 20.71
N ARG A 85 -9.21 13.38 20.07
CA ARG A 85 -8.44 12.14 20.06
C ARG A 85 -7.01 12.32 20.58
N ASN A 86 -6.63 13.55 20.90
CA ASN A 86 -5.29 13.92 21.39
C ASN A 86 -4.16 13.42 20.45
N ILE A 87 -4.44 13.35 19.14
CA ILE A 87 -3.44 12.97 18.16
C ILE A 87 -2.48 14.14 17.92
N PRO A 88 -1.16 13.91 17.94
CA PRO A 88 -0.18 14.96 17.67
C PRO A 88 -0.42 15.65 16.32
N VAL A 89 -0.32 16.98 16.31
CA VAL A 89 -0.54 17.84 15.13
C VAL A 89 0.25 17.36 13.91
N GLU A 90 1.52 17.01 14.08
CA GLU A 90 2.39 16.59 12.98
C GLU A 90 2.00 15.21 12.42
N ASP A 91 1.48 14.31 13.25
CA ASP A 91 0.96 13.01 12.80
C ASP A 91 -0.34 13.20 12.00
N THR A 92 -1.23 14.11 12.42
CA THR A 92 -2.44 14.44 11.65
C THR A 92 -2.12 15.11 10.32
N LYS A 93 -1.18 16.07 10.30
CA LYS A 93 -0.72 16.70 9.05
C LYS A 93 -0.14 15.69 8.08
N ALA A 94 0.65 14.73 8.57
CA ALA A 94 1.21 13.67 7.75
C ALA A 94 0.10 12.79 7.14
N GLN A 95 -0.86 12.34 7.95
CA GLN A 95 -2.03 11.57 7.47
C GLN A 95 -2.85 12.34 6.45
N LEU A 96 -3.09 13.63 6.69
CA LEU A 96 -3.87 14.47 5.80
C LEU A 96 -3.15 14.69 4.47
N SER A 97 -1.83 14.91 4.48
CA SER A 97 -1.03 14.99 3.25
C SER A 97 -1.15 13.73 2.42
N VAL A 98 -1.11 12.57 3.07
CA VAL A 98 -1.31 11.27 2.44
C VAL A 98 -2.72 11.14 1.86
N LEU A 99 -3.75 11.46 2.63
CA LEU A 99 -5.16 11.40 2.20
C LEU A 99 -5.44 12.33 1.00
N ILE A 100 -4.95 13.57 1.05
CA ILE A 100 -5.10 14.54 -0.05
C ILE A 100 -4.41 14.02 -1.30
N GLN A 101 -3.20 13.49 -1.16
CA GLN A 101 -2.49 12.97 -2.31
C GLN A 101 -3.20 11.74 -2.89
N TYR A 102 -3.69 10.86 -2.03
CA TYR A 102 -4.49 9.70 -2.42
C TYR A 102 -5.63 10.15 -3.35
N PHE A 103 -6.48 11.08 -2.92
CA PHE A 103 -7.59 11.57 -3.75
C PHE A 103 -7.15 12.28 -5.03
N ASN A 104 -6.04 13.01 -5.03
CA ASN A 104 -5.50 13.59 -6.26
C ASN A 104 -5.04 12.55 -7.27
N SER A 105 -4.56 11.41 -6.79
CA SER A 105 -4.01 10.31 -7.59
C SER A 105 -5.02 9.21 -7.91
N CYS A 106 -6.11 9.13 -7.14
CA CYS A 106 -7.13 8.10 -7.27
C CYS A 106 -7.80 8.30 -8.64
N SER A 107 -7.71 7.27 -9.47
CA SER A 107 -8.29 7.26 -10.81
C SER A 107 -8.85 5.88 -11.11
N LYS A 108 -9.78 5.78 -12.06
CA LYS A 108 -10.32 4.48 -12.50
C LYS A 108 -9.24 3.57 -13.10
N ILE A 109 -8.08 4.07 -13.52
CA ILE A 109 -6.93 3.24 -13.92
C ILE A 109 -6.44 2.35 -12.76
N TRP A 110 -6.66 2.76 -11.51
CA TRP A 110 -6.43 1.88 -10.35
C TRP A 110 -7.42 0.72 -10.28
N LEU A 111 -8.53 0.81 -11.02
CA LEU A 111 -9.77 0.07 -10.88
C LEU A 111 -10.30 -0.51 -12.21
N GLU A 112 -9.46 -0.74 -13.23
CA GLU A 112 -9.77 -1.76 -14.27
C GLU A 112 -9.91 -3.18 -13.65
N GLU A 113 -10.13 -3.24 -12.35
CA GLU A 113 -9.70 -4.27 -11.45
C GLU A 113 -10.67 -4.55 -10.28
N TYR A 114 -11.98 -4.29 -10.46
CA TYR A 114 -12.95 -4.77 -9.46
C TYR A 114 -14.45 -4.67 -9.81
N GLU A 115 -15.18 -5.73 -9.49
CA GLU A 115 -16.61 -5.68 -9.14
C GLU A 115 -16.81 -6.19 -7.72
N GLY A 116 -17.06 -5.28 -6.78
CA GLY A 116 -17.56 -5.63 -5.46
C GLY A 116 -18.21 -4.44 -4.80
N TYR A 117 -19.43 -4.64 -4.35
CA TYR A 117 -20.22 -3.61 -3.70
C TYR A 117 -19.86 -3.57 -2.22
N CYS A 118 -19.23 -2.49 -1.78
CA CYS A 118 -19.05 -2.18 -0.38
C CYS A 118 -19.69 -0.81 -0.16
N GLU A 119 -20.93 -0.80 0.31
CA GLU A 119 -21.66 0.44 0.59
C GLU A 119 -21.33 0.98 1.98
N TYR A 120 -20.67 0.20 2.85
CA TYR A 120 -20.42 0.55 4.24
C TYR A 120 -18.94 0.60 4.56
N LEU A 121 -18.45 1.76 5.00
CA LEU A 121 -17.10 1.91 5.54
C LEU A 121 -17.18 2.21 7.02
N THR A 122 -16.50 1.40 7.84
CA THR A 122 -16.39 1.69 9.27
C THR A 122 -15.08 2.42 9.52
N PHE A 123 -15.19 3.65 10.03
CA PHE A 123 -14.05 4.50 10.35
C PHE A 123 -13.57 4.20 11.78
N GLY A 124 -12.29 3.83 11.87
CA GLY A 124 -11.58 3.57 13.12
C GLY A 124 -10.53 4.63 13.42
N ASP A 125 -9.46 4.23 14.10
CA ASP A 125 -8.53 5.15 14.76
C ASP A 125 -7.59 5.99 13.83
N TYR A 126 -7.73 5.93 12.52
CA TYR A 126 -6.79 6.62 11.62
C TYR A 126 -7.54 7.35 10.52
N LEU A 127 -7.21 8.63 10.33
CA LEU A 127 -7.76 9.47 9.27
C LEU A 127 -7.57 8.83 7.88
N LEU A 128 -6.50 8.05 7.73
CA LEU A 128 -6.18 7.30 6.52
C LEU A 128 -7.24 6.28 6.12
N HIS A 129 -8.11 5.79 7.01
CA HIS A 129 -9.20 4.89 6.61
C HIS A 129 -10.15 5.55 5.60
N LEU A 130 -10.22 6.90 5.57
CA LEU A 130 -11.04 7.64 4.62
C LEU A 130 -10.54 7.53 3.17
N THR A 131 -9.30 7.06 2.93
CA THR A 131 -8.84 6.79 1.56
C THR A 131 -9.73 5.75 0.87
N ASN A 132 -10.30 4.81 1.62
CA ASN A 132 -11.20 3.79 1.09
C ASN A 132 -12.46 4.41 0.45
N VAL A 133 -12.90 5.59 0.90
CA VAL A 133 -14.04 6.29 0.31
C VAL A 133 -13.77 6.63 -1.15
N GLY A 134 -12.53 6.99 -1.52
CA GLY A 134 -12.19 7.33 -2.91
C GLY A 134 -12.35 6.15 -3.85
N ILE A 135 -11.99 4.95 -3.39
CA ILE A 135 -12.26 3.71 -4.13
C ILE A 135 -13.76 3.43 -4.16
N MET A 136 -14.47 3.61 -3.04
CA MET A 136 -15.91 3.34 -2.98
C MET A 136 -16.73 4.28 -3.89
N MET A 137 -16.32 5.54 -4.06
CA MET A 137 -16.96 6.50 -4.99
C MET A 137 -16.92 6.02 -6.44
N LEU A 138 -15.90 5.23 -6.79
CA LEU A 138 -15.73 4.72 -8.15
C LEU A 138 -16.55 3.45 -8.42
N TRP A 139 -17.10 2.80 -7.39
CA TRP A 139 -17.82 1.52 -7.52
C TRP A 139 -19.26 1.52 -7.00
N ASN A 140 -19.57 2.41 -6.07
CA ASN A 140 -20.85 2.39 -5.39
C ASN A 140 -21.64 3.63 -5.76
N SER A 141 -22.92 3.42 -6.09
CA SER A 141 -23.87 4.51 -6.24
C SER A 141 -24.16 5.19 -4.91
N HIS A 142 -23.90 4.54 -3.78
CA HIS A 142 -24.11 5.10 -2.45
C HIS A 142 -23.03 4.65 -1.46
N ILE A 143 -22.65 5.54 -0.55
CA ILE A 143 -21.66 5.27 0.49
C ILE A 143 -22.24 5.65 1.86
N THR A 144 -22.17 4.74 2.80
CA THR A 144 -22.45 4.97 4.20
C THR A 144 -21.16 4.89 5.00
N LEU A 145 -20.71 6.02 5.52
CA LEU A 145 -19.61 6.10 6.47
C LEU A 145 -20.17 5.85 7.87
N ARG A 146 -19.66 4.83 8.57
CA ARG A 146 -20.01 4.50 9.95
C ARG A 146 -18.88 4.94 10.88
N ALA A 147 -19.17 5.91 11.75
CA ALA A 147 -18.28 6.25 12.85
C ALA A 147 -18.48 5.23 13.99
N SER A 148 -17.40 4.54 14.37
CA SER A 148 -17.44 3.47 15.38
C SER A 148 -17.55 4.00 16.81
N THR A 149 -17.04 5.22 17.03
CA THR A 149 -17.12 5.89 18.33
C THR A 149 -17.42 7.36 18.13
N LYS A 150 -17.86 8.02 19.21
CA LYS A 150 -18.31 9.41 19.16
C LYS A 150 -17.16 10.37 18.89
N GLU A 151 -15.94 10.07 19.34
CA GLU A 151 -14.72 10.85 19.10
C GLU A 151 -14.39 10.99 17.61
N HIS A 152 -14.85 10.05 16.78
CA HIS A 152 -14.64 10.07 15.34
C HIS A 152 -15.71 10.86 14.58
N VAL A 153 -16.89 11.10 15.18
CA VAL A 153 -18.05 11.65 14.47
C VAL A 153 -17.78 13.05 13.94
N ALA A 154 -17.03 13.89 14.67
CA ALA A 154 -16.75 15.26 14.22
C ALA A 154 -15.91 15.29 12.93
N ILE A 155 -14.91 14.40 12.83
CA ILE A 155 -14.08 14.23 11.63
C ILE A 155 -14.88 13.63 10.49
N CYS A 156 -15.65 12.57 10.75
CA CYS A 156 -16.50 11.97 9.73
C CYS A 156 -17.57 12.94 9.21
N HIS A 157 -18.14 13.76 10.09
CA HIS A 157 -19.12 14.79 9.73
C HIS A 157 -18.49 15.81 8.80
N LEU A 158 -17.37 16.41 9.19
CA LEU A 158 -16.63 17.34 8.34
C LEU A 158 -16.28 16.69 7.00
N PHE A 159 -15.74 15.48 7.01
CA PHE A 159 -15.39 14.78 5.78
C PHE A 159 -16.58 14.57 4.85
N VAL A 160 -17.74 14.16 5.37
CA VAL A 160 -18.98 13.97 4.60
C VAL A 160 -19.49 15.31 4.06
N THR A 161 -19.45 16.38 4.86
CA THR A 161 -19.74 17.74 4.40
C THR A 161 -18.84 18.12 3.22
N LEU A 162 -17.52 17.93 3.34
CA LEU A 162 -16.57 18.26 2.27
C LEU A 162 -16.78 17.40 1.01
N CYS A 163 -17.19 16.14 1.15
CA CYS A 163 -17.56 15.29 0.01
C CYS A 163 -18.77 15.86 -0.74
N ARG A 164 -19.83 16.24 0.00
CA ARG A 164 -21.03 16.83 -0.61
C ARG A 164 -20.73 18.18 -1.26
N GLU A 165 -19.93 19.02 -0.61
CA GLU A 165 -19.48 20.29 -1.18
C GLU A 165 -18.55 20.13 -2.40
N ALA A 166 -17.87 18.99 -2.52
CA ALA A 166 -17.07 18.64 -3.69
C ALA A 166 -17.92 18.10 -4.85
N GLY A 167 -19.20 17.77 -4.60
CA GLY A 167 -20.18 17.31 -5.58
C GLY A 167 -20.66 15.88 -5.37
N TRP A 168 -20.11 15.11 -4.42
CA TRP A 168 -20.58 13.76 -4.13
C TRP A 168 -21.72 13.79 -3.11
N LEU A 169 -22.96 13.81 -3.58
CA LEU A 169 -24.14 13.88 -2.71
C LEU A 169 -24.54 12.53 -2.13
N ASN A 170 -24.13 11.43 -2.76
CA ASN A 170 -24.51 10.07 -2.39
C ASN A 170 -23.66 9.49 -1.24
N ILE A 171 -23.44 10.28 -0.20
CA ILE A 171 -22.72 9.86 1.00
C ILE A 171 -23.50 10.22 2.26
N HIS A 172 -23.53 9.29 3.19
CA HIS A 172 -24.24 9.40 4.45
C HIS A 172 -23.30 9.08 5.63
N LEU A 173 -23.59 9.66 6.81
CA LEU A 173 -22.90 9.38 8.06
C LEU A 173 -23.84 8.68 9.05
N GLU A 174 -23.54 7.43 9.40
CA GLU A 174 -24.15 6.71 10.52
C GLU A 174 -23.19 6.71 11.72
N CYS A 175 -23.73 6.87 12.92
CA CYS A 175 -23.02 6.53 14.17
C CYS A 175 -23.85 5.49 14.92
N SER A 176 -23.21 4.38 15.27
CA SER A 176 -23.77 3.36 16.15
C SER A 176 -22.73 3.02 17.20
N ASP A 177 -23.13 2.90 18.47
CA ASP A 177 -22.28 2.43 19.60
C ASP A 177 -21.99 0.92 19.49
N ASN A 178 -21.72 0.42 18.28
CA ASN A 178 -21.34 -0.97 18.04
C ASN A 178 -19.82 -1.03 17.94
N ASP A 179 -19.20 -1.91 18.74
CA ASP A 179 -17.75 -2.24 18.74
C ASP A 179 -17.31 -2.95 17.45
N LEU A 180 -17.65 -2.37 16.29
CA LEU A 180 -17.17 -2.83 14.99
C LEU A 180 -15.74 -2.32 14.82
N THR A 181 -14.80 -2.98 15.50
CA THR A 181 -13.38 -2.80 15.21
C THR A 181 -13.11 -3.41 13.83
N THR A 182 -12.77 -2.57 12.85
CA THR A 182 -12.19 -3.04 11.58
C THR A 182 -10.75 -3.46 11.82
N ASN A 183 -10.56 -4.56 12.55
CA ASN A 183 -9.33 -5.33 12.52
C ASN A 183 -9.25 -6.10 11.19
N GLY A 184 -9.14 -5.34 10.09
CA GLY A 184 -8.76 -5.85 8.78
C GLY A 184 -7.27 -6.20 8.81
N ALA A 185 -6.97 -7.37 9.36
CA ALA A 185 -5.62 -7.87 9.50
C ALA A 185 -4.95 -8.09 8.13
N GLY A 186 -3.96 -7.26 7.83
CA GLY A 186 -2.64 -7.81 7.57
C GLY A 186 -1.88 -7.34 6.34
N LEU A 187 -1.86 -6.05 6.08
CA LEU A 187 -0.61 -5.51 5.58
C LEU A 187 0.35 -5.38 6.77
N LYS A 188 1.57 -5.94 6.65
CA LYS A 188 2.65 -5.62 7.57
C LYS A 188 2.99 -4.14 7.35
N HIS A 189 2.30 -3.28 8.09
CA HIS A 189 2.56 -1.86 8.07
C HIS A 189 3.91 -1.58 8.73
N GLY A 190 4.49 -0.45 8.36
CA GLY A 190 5.74 0.03 8.89
C GLY A 190 6.95 -0.35 8.02
N ALA A 191 7.84 0.62 7.86
CA ALA A 191 9.03 0.51 7.06
C ALA A 191 10.19 -0.13 7.83
N VAL A 192 10.95 -0.96 7.13
CA VAL A 192 12.29 -1.36 7.56
C VAL A 192 13.28 -0.39 6.91
N ALA A 193 14.15 0.20 7.72
CA ALA A 193 15.26 0.99 7.23
C ALA A 193 16.55 0.15 7.23
N VAL A 194 17.41 0.37 6.24
CA VAL A 194 18.76 -0.19 6.15
C VAL A 194 19.74 0.96 6.09
N VAL A 195 20.77 0.93 6.91
CA VAL A 195 21.87 1.89 6.94
C VAL A 195 23.16 1.16 6.63
N SER A 196 23.79 1.48 5.50
CA SER A 196 25.12 0.95 5.12
C SER A 196 26.23 1.88 5.61
N GLU A 197 27.47 1.40 5.46
CA GLU A 197 28.66 2.13 5.89
C GLU A 197 28.93 3.43 5.15
N ASP A 198 28.42 3.56 3.93
CA ASP A 198 28.56 4.74 3.09
C ASP A 198 27.40 5.74 3.26
N ALA A 199 26.48 5.48 4.19
CA ALA A 199 25.31 6.32 4.45
C ALA A 199 25.66 7.65 5.17
N ASP A 200 24.87 8.68 4.92
CA ASP A 200 24.84 9.87 5.78
C ASP A 200 24.06 9.56 7.07
N LEU A 201 24.79 9.20 8.12
CA LEU A 201 24.23 8.80 9.40
C LEU A 201 23.42 9.91 10.07
N ASP A 202 23.86 11.17 9.96
CA ASP A 202 23.19 12.29 10.61
C ASP A 202 21.81 12.52 9.99
N SER A 203 21.75 12.57 8.66
CA SER A 203 20.50 12.69 7.92
C SER A 203 19.56 11.49 8.17
N ALA A 204 20.12 10.28 8.25
CA ALA A 204 19.35 9.08 8.56
C ALA A 204 18.69 9.18 9.94
N VAL A 205 19.46 9.49 10.98
CA VAL A 205 18.96 9.63 12.34
C VAL A 205 17.92 10.75 12.43
N ASP A 206 18.14 11.90 11.79
CA ASP A 206 17.16 12.99 11.79
C ASP A 206 15.82 12.56 11.20
N LYS A 207 15.84 11.87 10.06
CA LYS A 207 14.62 11.36 9.43
C LYS A 207 13.95 10.26 10.25
N PHE A 208 14.72 9.40 10.91
CA PHE A 208 14.17 8.37 11.79
C PHE A 208 13.44 8.97 12.99
N LEU A 209 14.06 9.97 13.64
CA LEU A 209 13.45 10.68 14.76
C LEU A 209 12.22 11.49 14.34
N SER A 210 12.24 12.12 13.16
CA SER A 210 11.16 12.99 12.68
C SER A 210 10.05 12.27 11.90
N SER A 211 10.18 10.97 11.62
CA SER A 211 9.15 10.25 10.85
C SER A 211 7.82 10.21 11.61
N SER A 212 6.70 10.11 10.90
CA SER A 212 5.37 10.01 11.54
C SER A 212 5.11 8.60 12.06
N LYS A 213 4.32 8.50 13.14
CA LYS A 213 3.92 7.20 13.74
C LYS A 213 2.63 6.66 13.14
N GLN A 214 1.82 7.52 12.54
CA GLN A 214 0.47 7.20 12.09
C GLN A 214 0.34 7.25 10.56
N VAL A 215 1.37 6.79 9.85
CA VAL A 215 1.37 6.60 8.40
C VAL A 215 1.65 5.14 8.06
N PRO A 216 1.23 4.62 6.89
CA PRO A 216 1.35 3.19 6.58
C PRO A 216 2.80 2.67 6.61
N TRP A 217 3.76 3.57 6.42
CA TRP A 217 5.20 3.34 6.41
C TRP A 217 5.93 3.91 7.63
N TYR A 218 5.26 4.01 8.78
CA TYR A 218 5.92 4.41 10.03
C TYR A 218 7.19 3.57 10.24
N LEU A 219 8.26 4.15 10.79
CA LEU A 219 9.48 3.39 11.01
C LEU A 219 9.23 2.30 12.07
N ARG A 220 9.51 1.04 11.76
CA ARG A 220 9.37 -0.08 12.73
C ARG A 220 10.67 -0.78 13.07
N ARG A 221 11.65 -0.76 12.15
CA ARG A 221 12.91 -1.48 12.31
C ARG A 221 14.02 -0.77 11.56
N VAL A 222 15.23 -0.77 12.11
CA VAL A 222 16.45 -0.24 11.49
C VAL A 222 17.53 -1.32 11.54
N LEU A 223 18.04 -1.70 10.37
CA LEU A 223 19.20 -2.56 10.20
C LEU A 223 20.41 -1.68 9.91
N VAL A 224 21.47 -1.80 10.69
CA VAL A 224 22.65 -0.93 10.57
C VAL A 224 23.90 -1.77 10.37
N GLN A 225 24.76 -1.39 9.42
CA GLN A 225 25.99 -2.13 9.16
C GLN A 225 26.95 -2.03 10.35
N GLU A 226 27.54 -3.16 10.74
CA GLU A 226 28.39 -3.30 11.94
C GLU A 226 29.53 -2.26 11.97
N SER A 227 30.11 -1.92 10.81
CA SER A 227 31.20 -0.94 10.67
C SER A 227 30.84 0.47 11.13
N VAL A 228 29.57 0.88 10.99
CA VAL A 228 29.07 2.21 11.39
C VAL A 228 28.13 2.17 12.59
N TYR A 229 27.87 0.99 13.14
CA TYR A 229 26.86 0.79 14.17
C TYR A 229 27.08 1.64 15.42
N LYS A 230 28.34 1.75 15.88
CA LYS A 230 28.69 2.56 17.04
C LYS A 230 28.40 4.05 16.80
N GLN A 231 28.84 4.57 15.66
CA GLN A 231 28.63 5.98 15.30
C GLN A 231 27.13 6.31 15.19
N PHE A 232 26.35 5.41 14.60
CA PHE A 232 24.90 5.53 14.53
C PHE A 232 24.26 5.60 15.93
N LYS A 233 24.66 4.71 16.85
CA LYS A 233 24.15 4.72 18.24
C LYS A 233 24.52 6.00 18.98
N ASP A 234 25.75 6.47 18.82
CA ASP A 234 26.22 7.71 19.45
C ASP A 234 25.41 8.91 18.94
N ALA A 235 25.17 9.01 17.63
CA ALA A 235 24.34 10.06 17.02
C ALA A 235 22.88 10.00 17.51
N LEU A 236 22.28 8.81 17.51
CA LEU A 236 20.91 8.61 18.00
C LEU A 236 20.77 9.00 19.47
N ASN A 237 21.67 8.52 20.33
CA ASN A 237 21.66 8.83 21.75
C ASN A 237 21.83 10.33 22.02
N TRP A 238 22.79 10.97 21.33
CA TRP A 238 22.99 12.41 21.42
C TRP A 238 21.71 13.18 21.04
N LYS A 239 21.11 12.89 19.88
CA LYS A 239 19.89 13.58 19.43
C LYS A 239 18.69 13.32 20.35
N CYS A 240 18.54 12.10 20.87
CA CYS A 240 17.49 11.80 21.85
C CYS A 240 17.68 12.58 23.17
N SER A 241 18.92 12.78 23.61
CA SER A 241 19.22 13.49 24.87
C SER A 241 18.87 14.99 24.84
N LEU A 242 18.72 15.59 23.65
CA LEU A 242 18.41 17.01 23.49
C LEU A 242 16.98 17.39 23.92
N LYS A 243 16.05 16.43 24.02
CA LYS A 243 14.68 16.66 24.49
C LYS A 243 14.48 16.05 25.88
N LYS A 244 14.06 16.85 26.87
CA LYS A 244 13.68 16.35 28.20
C LYS A 244 12.52 15.36 28.05
N ASN A 245 12.75 14.10 28.40
CA ASN A 245 11.75 13.03 28.39
C ASN A 245 10.73 13.25 29.51
N GLU A 246 9.69 14.05 29.25
CA GLU A 246 8.50 14.07 30.09
C GLU A 246 7.72 12.76 29.87
N ASN A 247 7.85 11.84 30.85
CA ASN A 247 6.98 10.70 31.10
C ASN A 247 6.45 9.98 29.85
N ASN A 248 7.28 9.17 29.19
CA ASN A 248 6.80 8.10 28.32
C ASN A 248 7.02 6.75 28.99
N PRO A 249 6.06 5.80 28.86
CA PRO A 249 6.14 4.52 29.54
C PRO A 249 7.32 3.72 28.98
N VAL A 250 8.31 3.49 29.84
CA VAL A 250 9.31 2.44 29.63
C VAL A 250 8.52 1.15 29.50
N LEU A 251 8.63 0.44 28.36
CA LEU A 251 8.13 -0.93 28.27
C LEU A 251 9.00 -1.77 29.23
N PRO A 252 8.49 -2.25 30.39
CA PRO A 252 9.36 -2.81 31.42
C PRO A 252 9.82 -4.25 31.15
N SER A 253 9.60 -4.79 29.94
CA SER A 253 9.70 -6.25 29.71
C SER A 253 10.56 -6.68 28.52
N ALA A 254 11.14 -5.77 27.72
CA ALA A 254 11.99 -6.17 26.59
C ALA A 254 13.46 -6.28 27.02
N LEU A 255 14.02 -7.50 26.98
CA LEU A 255 15.46 -7.73 27.13
C LEU A 255 16.18 -7.09 25.93
N CYS A 256 16.84 -5.95 26.14
CA CYS A 256 17.60 -5.23 25.12
C CYS A 256 18.87 -4.62 25.73
N SER A 257 19.84 -4.26 24.88
CA SER A 257 21.09 -3.64 25.34
C SER A 257 20.87 -2.21 25.86
N GLN A 258 19.96 -1.47 25.22
CA GLN A 258 19.64 -0.09 25.55
C GLN A 258 18.26 0.27 24.99
N ALA A 259 17.51 1.08 25.74
CA ALA A 259 16.25 1.68 25.28
C ALA A 259 16.38 3.20 25.29
N LEU A 260 16.08 3.85 24.15
CA LEU A 260 16.05 5.31 24.02
C LEU A 260 14.63 5.76 23.73
N THR A 261 14.16 6.81 24.39
CA THR A 261 12.83 7.39 24.13
C THR A 261 12.95 8.78 23.52
N TYR A 262 12.10 9.04 22.53
CA TYR A 262 12.03 10.34 21.86
C TYR A 262 10.59 10.58 21.37
N GLU A 263 9.96 11.64 21.86
CA GLU A 263 8.61 12.07 21.47
C GLU A 263 7.57 10.93 21.44
N GLY A 264 7.58 10.04 22.44
CA GLY A 264 6.65 8.90 22.52
C GLY A 264 6.98 7.73 21.59
N ARG A 265 8.21 7.67 21.08
CA ARG A 265 8.81 6.49 20.43
C ARG A 265 9.81 5.84 21.37
N THR A 266 9.96 4.53 21.26
CA THR A 266 10.97 3.76 21.98
C THR A 266 11.84 3.03 20.98
N PHE A 267 13.12 3.37 20.94
CA PHE A 267 14.14 2.67 20.16
C PHE A 267 14.78 1.60 21.04
N LEU A 268 14.62 0.34 20.66
CA LEU A 268 15.20 -0.81 21.34
C LEU A 268 16.43 -1.28 20.58
N ILE A 269 17.59 -1.19 21.21
CA ILE A 269 18.88 -1.54 20.62
C ILE A 269 19.23 -2.98 20.99
N ASP A 270 19.50 -3.80 19.99
CA ASP A 270 19.84 -5.23 20.12
C ASP A 270 18.82 -5.99 21.01
N PRO A 271 17.53 -6.06 20.62
CA PRO A 271 16.53 -6.81 21.37
C PRO A 271 16.82 -8.33 21.30
N VAL A 272 16.73 -9.01 22.44
CA VAL A 272 16.97 -10.46 22.58
C VAL A 272 15.71 -11.27 22.19
N GLU A 273 14.54 -10.65 22.26
CA GLU A 273 13.25 -11.27 21.92
C GLU A 273 12.56 -10.52 20.79
N VAL A 274 11.70 -11.23 20.04
CA VAL A 274 10.81 -10.61 19.06
C VAL A 274 9.78 -9.78 19.80
N VAL A 275 9.95 -8.47 19.78
CA VAL A 275 8.99 -7.53 20.38
C VAL A 275 7.75 -7.48 19.49
N GLY A 276 6.57 -7.75 20.06
CA GLY A 276 5.31 -7.65 19.33
C GLY A 276 5.17 -6.28 18.66
N GLU A 277 4.71 -6.25 17.41
CA GLU A 277 4.62 -5.04 16.58
C GLU A 277 3.73 -3.98 17.25
N LYS A 278 4.37 -2.99 17.88
CA LYS A 278 3.73 -1.77 18.38
C LYS A 278 4.25 -0.60 17.54
N GLN A 279 3.35 0.21 16.98
CA GLN A 279 3.71 1.34 16.10
C GLN A 279 4.69 2.36 16.73
N SER A 280 4.75 2.43 18.07
CA SER A 280 5.66 3.32 18.80
C SER A 280 7.02 2.71 19.14
N VAL A 281 7.25 1.43 18.85
CA VAL A 281 8.49 0.71 19.18
C VAL A 281 9.27 0.43 17.91
N ILE A 282 10.55 0.81 17.91
CA ILE A 282 11.47 0.67 16.78
C ILE A 282 12.63 -0.21 17.21
N THR A 283 12.86 -1.32 16.52
CA THR A 283 14.02 -2.19 16.80
C THR A 283 15.23 -1.75 15.98
N ILE A 284 16.40 -1.77 16.60
CA ILE A 284 17.68 -1.46 15.96
C ILE A 284 18.58 -2.67 16.11
N GLU A 285 19.05 -3.21 14.99
CA GLU A 285 19.90 -4.39 14.93
C GLU A 285 21.08 -4.18 13.98
N ALA A 286 22.21 -4.80 14.30
CA ALA A 286 23.37 -4.80 13.43
C ALA A 286 23.30 -5.92 12.37
N TYR A 287 23.91 -5.69 11.21
CA TYR A 287 24.22 -6.72 10.21
C TYR A 287 25.67 -6.57 9.74
N ARG A 288 26.28 -7.66 9.26
CA ARG A 288 27.70 -7.66 8.83
C ARG A 288 27.87 -7.50 7.33
N THR A 289 27.02 -8.16 6.54
CA THR A 289 27.17 -8.24 5.07
C THR A 289 25.87 -7.95 4.32
N THR A 290 25.97 -7.51 3.06
CA THR A 290 24.80 -7.32 2.18
C THR A 290 23.96 -8.59 2.06
N LYS A 291 24.59 -9.78 1.98
CA LYS A 291 23.88 -11.07 1.90
C LYS A 291 23.08 -11.37 3.16
N GLU A 292 23.65 -11.10 4.33
CA GLU A 292 22.96 -11.25 5.61
C GLU A 292 21.77 -10.28 5.70
N MET A 293 21.97 -9.01 5.36
CA MET A 293 20.89 -8.02 5.33
C MET A 293 19.77 -8.40 4.36
N ILE A 294 20.08 -8.86 3.15
CA ILE A 294 19.09 -9.35 2.19
C ILE A 294 18.32 -10.55 2.77
N SER A 295 19.01 -11.50 3.42
CA SER A 295 18.35 -12.63 4.09
C SER A 295 17.40 -12.17 5.19
N MET A 296 17.78 -11.16 5.99
CA MET A 296 16.93 -10.60 7.04
C MET A 296 15.69 -9.91 6.45
N LEU A 297 15.85 -9.16 5.35
CA LEU A 297 14.74 -8.52 4.64
C LEU A 297 13.81 -9.54 3.98
N GLN A 298 14.34 -10.63 3.42
CA GLN A 298 13.54 -11.70 2.82
C GLN A 298 12.73 -12.48 3.86
N GLN A 299 13.24 -12.64 5.08
CA GLN A 299 12.48 -13.23 6.19
C GLN A 299 11.39 -12.29 6.70
N ASP A 300 11.67 -10.99 6.70
CA ASP A 300 10.77 -9.96 7.20
C ASP A 300 9.65 -9.61 6.20
N GLU A 301 9.92 -9.71 4.90
CA GLU A 301 9.05 -9.37 3.77
C GLU A 301 8.42 -7.97 3.89
N PRO A 302 9.22 -6.90 4.02
CA PRO A 302 8.68 -5.56 4.21
C PRO A 302 8.02 -5.04 2.93
N HIS A 303 6.79 -4.53 3.04
CA HIS A 303 6.16 -3.80 1.92
C HIS A 303 6.86 -2.46 1.65
N TYR A 304 7.29 -1.78 2.72
CA TYR A 304 7.97 -0.50 2.71
C TYR A 304 9.42 -0.63 3.16
N LEU A 305 10.36 -0.17 2.33
CA LEU A 305 11.80 -0.26 2.57
C LEU A 305 12.44 1.13 2.44
N SER A 306 13.29 1.50 3.39
CA SER A 306 14.08 2.75 3.36
C SER A 306 15.57 2.40 3.34
N LEU A 307 16.23 2.63 2.21
CA LEU A 307 17.64 2.31 1.98
C LEU A 307 18.48 3.56 2.13
N TRP A 308 19.26 3.65 3.19
CA TRP A 308 20.29 4.66 3.39
C TRP A 308 21.61 4.07 2.91
N ILE A 309 21.82 4.16 1.59
CA ILE A 309 22.91 3.53 0.84
C ILE A 309 23.29 4.47 -0.29
N ASN A 310 24.59 4.69 -0.52
CA ASN A 310 25.08 5.53 -1.62
C ASN A 310 25.61 4.70 -2.80
N GLY A 311 25.99 3.45 -2.58
CA GLY A 311 26.42 2.50 -3.60
C GLY A 311 25.29 2.00 -4.51
N ILE A 312 25.29 2.44 -5.78
CA ILE A 312 24.30 2.08 -6.80
C ILE A 312 24.17 0.55 -6.97
N ALA A 313 25.29 -0.15 -7.00
CA ALA A 313 25.31 -1.61 -7.15
C ALA A 313 24.60 -2.31 -5.99
N GLN A 314 24.82 -1.84 -4.75
CA GLN A 314 24.18 -2.36 -3.56
C GLN A 314 22.68 -2.04 -3.55
N ILE A 315 22.28 -0.82 -3.93
CA ILE A 315 20.87 -0.44 -4.07
C ILE A 315 20.17 -1.38 -5.06
N ASN A 316 20.75 -1.62 -6.24
CA ASN A 316 20.19 -2.51 -7.25
C ASN A 316 20.12 -3.96 -6.75
N GLU A 317 21.19 -4.45 -6.11
CA GLU A 317 21.22 -5.82 -5.56
C GLU A 317 20.11 -6.02 -4.52
N VAL A 318 19.94 -5.08 -3.60
CA VAL A 318 18.92 -5.14 -2.55
C VAL A 318 17.52 -5.05 -3.15
N THR A 319 17.26 -4.02 -3.97
CA THR A 319 15.92 -3.80 -4.57
C THR A 319 15.45 -4.97 -5.42
N GLN A 320 16.35 -5.62 -6.18
CA GLN A 320 16.03 -6.81 -6.98
C GLN A 320 15.84 -8.07 -6.12
N SER A 321 16.54 -8.16 -4.99
CA SER A 321 16.49 -9.34 -4.10
C SER A 321 15.35 -9.28 -3.09
N THR A 322 14.80 -8.09 -2.82
CA THR A 322 13.69 -7.86 -1.89
C THR A 322 12.37 -7.75 -2.64
N LYS A 323 11.30 -8.34 -2.10
CA LYS A 323 9.93 -8.21 -2.64
C LYS A 323 9.22 -6.93 -2.18
N SER A 324 9.95 -5.93 -1.72
CA SER A 324 9.37 -4.68 -1.23
C SER A 324 8.75 -3.89 -2.37
N SER A 325 7.47 -3.57 -2.27
CA SER A 325 6.74 -2.82 -3.30
C SER A 325 7.12 -1.33 -3.28
N VAL A 326 7.49 -0.79 -2.13
CA VAL A 326 7.86 0.61 -1.96
C VAL A 326 9.28 0.70 -1.43
N VAL A 327 10.17 1.37 -2.17
CA VAL A 327 11.56 1.58 -1.77
C VAL A 327 11.91 3.06 -1.82
N TRP A 328 12.37 3.62 -0.70
CA TRP A 328 12.96 4.95 -0.65
C TRP A 328 14.46 4.86 -0.48
N VAL A 329 15.23 5.50 -1.36
CA VAL A 329 16.69 5.62 -1.25
C VAL A 329 17.02 6.97 -0.64
N ASN A 330 17.81 6.96 0.45
CA ASN A 330 18.24 8.10 1.25
C ASN A 330 17.05 8.99 1.70
N ASN A 331 15.89 8.37 1.92
CA ASN A 331 14.67 9.03 2.33
C ASN A 331 13.71 8.02 2.98
N ILE A 332 12.62 8.51 3.55
CA ILE A 332 11.50 7.70 4.03
C ILE A 332 10.21 8.49 3.85
N GLY A 333 9.18 7.86 3.28
CA GLY A 333 7.88 8.49 3.10
C GLY A 333 7.83 9.58 2.04
N ASP A 334 8.69 9.55 1.02
CA ASP A 334 8.50 10.37 -0.18
C ASP A 334 7.41 9.75 -1.04
N ILE A 335 6.33 10.47 -1.22
CA ILE A 335 5.13 9.95 -1.87
C ILE A 335 4.90 10.55 -3.26
N ARG A 336 5.75 11.50 -3.69
CA ARG A 336 5.60 12.23 -4.96
C ARG A 336 5.73 11.30 -6.18
N GLY A 337 4.95 11.49 -7.22
CA GLY A 337 5.06 10.66 -8.43
C GLY A 337 3.80 10.71 -9.30
N PRO A 338 3.73 9.94 -10.38
CA PRO A 338 2.54 9.86 -11.21
C PRO A 338 1.42 9.11 -10.48
N PRO A 339 0.14 9.27 -10.86
CA PRO A 339 -1.00 8.64 -10.20
C PRO A 339 -0.84 7.13 -9.93
N HIS A 340 -0.17 6.40 -10.83
CA HIS A 340 0.12 4.96 -10.69
C HIS A 340 0.82 4.57 -9.39
N VAL A 341 1.61 5.45 -8.76
CA VAL A 341 2.34 5.13 -7.51
C VAL A 341 1.39 4.96 -6.33
N GLY A 342 0.22 5.62 -6.35
CA GLY A 342 -0.72 5.58 -5.24
C GLY A 342 -1.23 4.17 -4.96
N ARG A 343 -1.44 3.34 -5.99
CA ARG A 343 -1.82 1.92 -5.83
C ARG A 343 -0.80 1.12 -5.01
N THR A 344 0.48 1.41 -5.21
CA THR A 344 1.57 0.71 -4.50
C THR A 344 1.79 1.27 -3.10
N LEU A 345 1.69 2.60 -2.94
CA LEU A 345 1.85 3.28 -1.66
C LEU A 345 0.71 2.99 -0.69
N TYR A 346 -0.51 2.88 -1.21
CA TYR A 346 -1.76 2.76 -0.46
C TYR A 346 -2.46 1.45 -0.77
N PRO A 347 -1.86 0.30 -0.41
CA PRO A 347 -2.49 -0.99 -0.64
C PRO A 347 -3.84 -1.02 0.11
N SER A 348 -4.92 -1.22 -0.66
CA SER A 348 -6.28 -1.13 -0.15
C SER A 348 -6.51 -2.13 0.99
N PHE A 349 -7.11 -1.64 2.09
CA PHE A 349 -7.54 -2.45 3.23
C PHE A 349 -8.73 -3.36 2.91
N VAL A 350 -9.38 -3.16 1.76
CA VAL A 350 -10.67 -3.79 1.42
C VAL A 350 -10.48 -5.18 0.80
N HIS A 351 -9.27 -5.57 0.34
CA HIS A 351 -9.13 -6.71 -0.59
C HIS A 351 -8.02 -7.71 -0.24
N LYS A 352 -8.12 -8.34 0.93
CA LYS A 352 -7.28 -9.52 1.22
C LYS A 352 -7.80 -10.84 0.70
N ASN A 353 -9.05 -10.91 0.28
CA ASN A 353 -9.57 -12.06 -0.43
C ASN A 353 -9.32 -11.87 -1.92
N CYS A 354 -8.06 -11.72 -2.32
CA CYS A 354 -7.70 -12.16 -3.67
C CYS A 354 -8.15 -13.62 -3.75
N TYR A 355 -9.02 -13.95 -4.69
CA TYR A 355 -9.41 -15.34 -4.91
C TYR A 355 -8.14 -16.13 -5.21
N VAL A 356 -7.67 -16.91 -4.25
CA VAL A 356 -6.47 -17.74 -4.39
C VAL A 356 -6.95 -19.15 -4.57
N LEU A 357 -6.66 -19.74 -5.73
CA LEU A 357 -6.96 -21.13 -5.99
C LEU A 357 -5.82 -22.00 -5.46
N SER A 358 -6.21 -23.17 -4.95
CA SER A 358 -5.31 -24.11 -4.30
C SER A 358 -5.11 -25.33 -5.19
N PHE A 359 -3.89 -25.84 -5.25
CA PHE A 359 -3.52 -27.00 -6.06
C PHE A 359 -2.61 -27.94 -5.27
N ASP A 360 -2.63 -29.22 -5.64
CA ASP A 360 -1.73 -30.20 -5.04
C ASP A 360 -0.29 -29.92 -5.49
N GLU A 361 0.58 -29.59 -4.54
CA GLU A 361 2.00 -29.31 -4.77
C GLU A 361 2.78 -30.53 -5.28
N LYS A 362 2.26 -31.74 -5.04
CA LYS A 362 2.85 -33.00 -5.52
C LYS A 362 2.41 -33.37 -6.93
N ASN A 363 1.50 -32.61 -7.54
CA ASN A 363 1.07 -32.85 -8.91
C ASN A 363 2.23 -32.62 -9.89
N ASP A 364 2.51 -33.61 -10.75
CA ASP A 364 3.63 -33.55 -11.70
C ASP A 364 3.58 -32.32 -12.62
N LYS A 365 2.37 -31.89 -13.01
CA LYS A 365 2.19 -30.68 -13.84
C LYS A 365 2.52 -29.42 -13.05
N ILE A 366 2.15 -29.33 -11.77
CA ILE A 366 2.52 -28.19 -10.91
C ILE A 366 4.03 -28.15 -10.69
N LEU A 367 4.67 -29.29 -10.39
CA LEU A 367 6.12 -29.39 -10.28
C LEU A 367 6.83 -28.96 -11.58
N LYS A 368 6.27 -29.33 -12.73
CA LYS A 368 6.77 -28.89 -14.04
C LYS A 368 6.60 -27.38 -14.24
N LEU A 369 5.45 -26.82 -13.89
CA LEU A 369 5.19 -25.38 -13.96
C LEU A 369 6.22 -24.57 -13.16
N VAL A 370 6.49 -24.98 -11.92
CA VAL A 370 7.49 -24.34 -11.05
C VAL A 370 8.91 -24.40 -11.64
N LYS A 371 9.24 -25.50 -12.33
CA LYS A 371 10.53 -25.62 -13.04
C LYS A 371 10.63 -24.69 -14.25
N LEU A 372 9.54 -24.52 -15.00
CA LEU A 372 9.48 -23.64 -16.18
C LEU A 372 9.39 -22.16 -15.81
N SER A 373 8.75 -21.82 -14.69
CA SER A 373 8.55 -20.43 -14.28
C SER A 373 9.86 -19.69 -13.98
N LYS A 374 10.82 -20.35 -13.32
CA LYS A 374 12.11 -19.77 -12.93
C LYS A 374 12.97 -19.25 -14.10
N PRO A 375 13.20 -20.01 -15.18
CA PRO A 375 13.92 -19.49 -16.34
C PRO A 375 13.07 -18.49 -17.12
N TRP A 376 11.75 -18.69 -17.21
CA TRP A 376 10.86 -17.80 -17.97
C TRP A 376 10.82 -16.38 -17.41
N SER A 377 10.73 -16.23 -16.08
CA SER A 377 10.68 -14.91 -15.43
C SER A 377 11.97 -14.10 -15.60
N LYS A 378 13.10 -14.76 -15.91
CA LYS A 378 14.40 -14.10 -16.16
C LYS A 378 14.59 -13.63 -17.60
N LEU A 379 13.77 -14.10 -18.54
CA LEU A 379 13.83 -13.63 -19.92
C LEU A 379 13.39 -12.18 -20.00
N ASP A 380 14.04 -11.37 -20.83
CA ASP A 380 13.52 -10.05 -21.19
C ASP A 380 12.27 -10.15 -22.09
N LEU A 381 11.62 -9.01 -22.34
CA LEU A 381 10.39 -8.98 -23.12
C LEU A 381 10.60 -9.47 -24.56
N GLU A 382 11.70 -9.06 -25.21
CA GLU A 382 11.96 -9.42 -26.60
C GLU A 382 12.21 -10.93 -26.75
N SER A 383 12.95 -11.54 -25.81
CA SER A 383 13.17 -12.98 -25.77
C SER A 383 11.87 -13.76 -25.62
N ARG A 384 10.95 -13.30 -24.74
CA ARG A 384 9.62 -13.90 -24.60
C ARG A 384 8.79 -13.74 -25.87
N ARG A 385 8.84 -12.56 -26.51
CA ARG A 385 8.16 -12.31 -27.78
C ARG A 385 8.66 -13.24 -28.88
N ASP A 386 9.97 -13.40 -29.04
CA ASP A 386 10.55 -14.27 -30.07
C ASP A 386 10.09 -15.72 -29.92
N ILE A 387 10.07 -16.24 -28.69
CA ILE A 387 9.54 -17.59 -28.40
C ILE A 387 8.06 -17.68 -28.81
N LEU A 388 7.25 -16.70 -28.41
CA LEU A 388 5.81 -16.70 -28.69
C LEU A 388 5.50 -16.51 -30.18
N ILE A 389 6.26 -15.69 -30.91
CA ILE A 389 6.15 -15.56 -32.37
C ILE A 389 6.43 -16.90 -33.04
N ASN A 390 7.43 -17.64 -32.58
CA ASN A 390 7.73 -18.97 -33.11
C ASN A 390 6.63 -20.00 -32.82
N VAL A 391 5.99 -19.93 -31.64
CA VAL A 391 4.79 -20.70 -31.35
C VAL A 391 3.66 -20.32 -32.32
N LEU A 392 3.39 -19.02 -32.48
CA LEU A 392 2.31 -18.52 -33.35
C LEU A 392 2.49 -18.95 -34.80
N ARG A 393 3.72 -18.95 -35.33
CA ARG A 393 4.01 -19.44 -36.68
C ARG A 393 3.62 -20.91 -36.87
N LYS A 394 3.76 -21.73 -35.82
CA LYS A 394 3.36 -23.15 -35.83
C LYS A 394 1.84 -23.34 -35.68
N CYS A 395 1.10 -22.32 -35.26
CA CYS A 395 -0.36 -22.36 -35.13
C CYS A 395 -1.10 -22.07 -36.46
N ILE A 396 -0.47 -21.33 -37.38
CA ILE A 396 -1.01 -20.96 -38.70
C ILE A 396 -1.54 -22.17 -39.53
N PRO A 397 -0.98 -23.40 -39.47
CA PRO A 397 -1.45 -24.52 -40.28
C PRO A 397 -2.77 -25.16 -39.82
N PHE A 398 -3.32 -24.83 -38.64
CA PHE A 398 -4.29 -25.72 -37.98
C PHE A 398 -5.79 -25.36 -38.12
N ASN A 399 -6.20 -24.14 -38.51
CA ASN A 399 -7.63 -23.86 -38.79
C ASN A 399 -7.90 -22.47 -39.41
N SER A 400 -8.74 -22.38 -40.44
CA SER A 400 -9.15 -21.09 -41.07
C SER A 400 -10.15 -20.28 -40.24
N THR A 401 -10.80 -20.89 -39.24
CA THR A 401 -11.70 -20.23 -38.27
C THR A 401 -10.95 -19.49 -37.14
N LEU A 402 -9.63 -19.67 -37.02
CA LEU A 402 -8.78 -19.05 -35.97
C LEU A 402 -8.14 -17.72 -36.40
N VAL A 403 -8.48 -17.19 -37.57
CA VAL A 403 -7.84 -15.96 -38.11
C VAL A 403 -8.08 -14.74 -37.21
N ASN A 404 -9.25 -14.63 -36.58
CA ASN A 404 -9.55 -13.53 -35.64
C ASN A 404 -8.74 -13.65 -34.34
N ASP A 405 -8.62 -14.85 -33.78
CA ASP A 405 -7.77 -15.12 -32.61
C ASP A 405 -6.30 -14.90 -32.94
N TYR A 406 -5.83 -15.30 -34.12
CA TYR A 406 -4.46 -15.08 -34.58
C TYR A 406 -4.11 -13.58 -34.64
N ASN A 407 -4.97 -12.75 -35.21
CA ASN A 407 -4.74 -11.30 -35.28
C ASN A 407 -4.75 -10.67 -33.88
N SER A 408 -5.68 -11.07 -33.02
CA SER A 408 -5.74 -10.62 -31.62
C SER A 408 -4.48 -10.99 -30.84
N VAL A 409 -3.99 -12.22 -31.01
CA VAL A 409 -2.79 -12.72 -30.34
C VAL A 409 -1.52 -12.09 -30.93
N ARG A 410 -1.43 -11.94 -32.26
CA ARG A 410 -0.34 -11.22 -32.92
C ARG A 410 -0.26 -9.78 -32.43
N ASN A 411 -1.39 -9.08 -32.34
CA ASN A 411 -1.45 -7.73 -31.78
C ASN A 411 -1.01 -7.74 -30.32
N SER A 412 -1.42 -8.73 -29.52
CA SER A 412 -0.98 -8.89 -28.12
C SER A 412 0.53 -9.07 -28.02
N VAL A 413 1.17 -9.79 -28.95
CA VAL A 413 2.63 -9.95 -28.94
C VAL A 413 3.36 -8.68 -29.39
N MET A 414 2.91 -8.07 -30.48
CA MET A 414 3.62 -6.96 -31.12
C MET A 414 3.42 -5.62 -30.39
N ASN A 415 2.25 -5.39 -29.80
CA ASN A 415 1.91 -4.12 -29.17
C ASN A 415 2.09 -4.12 -27.64
N PHE A 416 2.38 -5.26 -27.02
CA PHE A 416 2.56 -5.32 -25.57
C PHE A 416 3.82 -4.57 -25.15
N THR A 417 3.69 -3.50 -24.39
CA THR A 417 4.80 -2.77 -23.78
C THR A 417 4.91 -3.14 -22.30
N ASN A 418 6.15 -3.30 -21.80
CA ASN A 418 6.37 -3.38 -20.37
C ASN A 418 6.49 -1.93 -19.84
N GLU A 419 5.36 -1.32 -19.48
CA GLU A 419 5.23 0.10 -19.12
C GLU A 419 5.87 0.43 -17.76
N SER A 420 7.17 0.19 -17.61
CA SER A 420 7.94 0.81 -16.54
C SER A 420 8.05 2.31 -16.82
N PHE A 421 8.02 3.13 -15.78
CA PHE A 421 8.13 4.58 -15.92
C PHE A 421 9.29 5.13 -15.11
N VAL A 422 9.82 6.26 -15.56
CA VAL A 422 10.76 7.08 -14.80
C VAL A 422 10.24 8.51 -14.85
N GLN A 423 10.00 9.09 -13.68
CA GLN A 423 9.63 10.49 -13.52
C GLN A 423 10.72 11.21 -12.73
N ALA A 424 11.35 12.20 -13.36
CA ALA A 424 12.28 13.10 -12.69
C ALA A 424 11.53 14.36 -12.24
N GLY A 425 11.61 14.66 -10.94
CA GLY A 425 11.23 15.96 -10.38
C GLY A 425 12.44 16.87 -10.19
N LYS A 426 12.23 17.99 -9.49
CA LYS A 426 13.28 18.98 -9.21
C LYS A 426 14.42 18.42 -8.36
N ASP A 427 14.09 17.56 -7.40
CA ASP A 427 14.95 17.05 -6.33
C ASP A 427 14.72 15.55 -6.05
N TYR A 428 14.03 14.86 -6.96
CA TYR A 428 13.75 13.43 -6.81
C TYR A 428 13.66 12.73 -8.18
N THR A 429 13.88 11.43 -8.18
CA THR A 429 13.52 10.52 -9.28
C THR A 429 12.63 9.42 -8.72
N CYS A 430 11.51 9.16 -9.40
CA CYS A 430 10.57 8.08 -9.09
C CYS A 430 10.55 7.10 -10.27
N ARG A 431 10.85 5.83 -10.00
CA ARG A 431 10.85 4.76 -10.99
C ARG A 431 9.81 3.72 -10.62
N GLY A 432 8.92 3.39 -11.55
CA GLY A 432 7.98 2.28 -11.43
C GLY A 432 8.42 1.09 -12.27
N ILE A 433 8.50 -0.09 -11.66
CA ILE A 433 8.87 -1.35 -12.30
C ILE A 433 7.72 -2.33 -12.12
N TRP A 434 7.12 -2.76 -13.22
CA TRP A 434 6.11 -3.81 -13.18
C TRP A 434 6.77 -5.19 -13.18
N THR A 435 6.35 -6.01 -12.23
CA THR A 435 6.81 -7.39 -12.05
C THR A 435 5.61 -8.34 -12.16
N PRO A 436 5.81 -9.57 -12.67
CA PRO A 436 4.76 -10.58 -12.66
C PRO A 436 4.37 -10.97 -11.22
N VAL A 437 3.14 -11.45 -11.03
CA VAL A 437 2.63 -11.97 -9.73
C VAL A 437 3.03 -13.43 -9.49
N ASP A 438 4.03 -13.92 -10.22
CA ASP A 438 4.50 -15.30 -10.30
C ASP A 438 3.50 -16.30 -10.90
N PHE A 439 2.40 -16.63 -10.20
CA PHE A 439 1.48 -17.70 -10.60
C PHE A 439 0.03 -17.22 -10.68
N ILE A 440 -0.59 -17.40 -11.86
CA ILE A 440 -1.98 -17.04 -12.12
C ILE A 440 -2.78 -18.30 -12.49
N ALA A 441 -3.90 -18.53 -11.81
CA ALA A 441 -4.85 -19.58 -12.15
C ALA A 441 -6.00 -19.01 -12.99
N ILE A 442 -6.23 -19.53 -14.18
CA ILE A 442 -7.25 -19.03 -15.11
C ILE A 442 -8.46 -19.96 -15.08
N PRO A 443 -9.66 -19.47 -14.69
CA PRO A 443 -10.90 -20.21 -14.87
C PRO A 443 -11.16 -20.46 -16.35
N GLY A 444 -11.57 -21.68 -16.72
CA GLY A 444 -11.79 -22.03 -18.12
C GLY A 444 -12.91 -21.25 -18.81
N THR A 445 -13.82 -20.62 -18.05
CA THR A 445 -14.84 -19.69 -18.55
C THR A 445 -14.24 -18.40 -19.10
N LYS A 446 -13.08 -17.96 -18.57
CA LYS A 446 -12.36 -16.74 -18.95
C LYS A 446 -11.18 -17.02 -19.88
N LEU A 447 -10.91 -18.28 -20.20
CA LEU A 447 -9.76 -18.68 -21.00
C LEU A 447 -9.88 -18.23 -22.45
N SER A 448 -8.92 -17.43 -22.90
CA SER A 448 -8.67 -17.15 -24.31
C SER A 448 -7.17 -17.24 -24.62
N PHE A 449 -6.82 -17.55 -25.87
CA PHE A 449 -5.41 -17.66 -26.24
C PHE A 449 -4.68 -16.31 -26.16
N SER A 450 -5.36 -15.22 -26.52
CA SER A 450 -4.81 -13.85 -26.39
C SER A 450 -4.51 -13.51 -24.93
N LEU A 451 -5.40 -13.89 -24.01
CA LEU A 451 -5.17 -13.70 -22.58
C LEU A 451 -3.94 -14.49 -22.11
N VAL A 452 -3.86 -15.78 -22.43
CA VAL A 452 -2.70 -16.62 -22.08
C VAL A 452 -1.41 -15.97 -22.55
N VAL A 453 -1.35 -15.54 -23.82
CA VAL A 453 -0.18 -14.87 -24.41
C VAL A 453 0.14 -13.57 -23.69
N LYS A 454 -0.85 -12.72 -23.40
CA LYS A 454 -0.67 -11.47 -22.66
C LYS A 454 -0.06 -11.74 -21.28
N LEU A 455 -0.56 -12.72 -20.53
CA LEU A 455 -0.08 -13.01 -19.17
C LEU A 455 1.32 -13.64 -19.15
N VAL A 456 1.67 -14.51 -20.09
CA VAL A 456 3.04 -15.06 -20.17
C VAL A 456 4.04 -14.02 -20.68
N LEU A 457 3.63 -13.07 -21.52
CA LEU A 457 4.47 -11.92 -21.92
C LEU A 457 4.84 -11.05 -20.71
N GLN A 458 3.94 -10.90 -19.75
CA GLN A 458 4.24 -10.22 -18.47
C GLN A 458 5.27 -10.99 -17.62
N GLY A 459 5.46 -12.28 -17.88
CA GLY A 459 6.40 -13.16 -17.18
C GLY A 459 5.74 -14.07 -16.14
N ASN A 460 4.40 -14.13 -16.12
CA ASN A 460 3.65 -15.01 -15.23
C ASN A 460 3.71 -16.47 -15.70
N ALA A 461 3.57 -17.39 -14.74
CA ALA A 461 3.30 -18.81 -14.95
C ALA A 461 1.81 -19.09 -14.74
N LEU A 462 1.21 -19.91 -15.61
CA LEU A 462 -0.24 -20.05 -15.68
C LEU A 462 -0.72 -21.47 -15.35
N VAL A 463 -1.77 -21.55 -14.54
CA VAL A 463 -2.53 -22.77 -14.28
C VAL A 463 -3.92 -22.61 -14.92
N VAL A 464 -4.24 -23.40 -15.93
CA VAL A 464 -5.58 -23.45 -16.52
C VAL A 464 -6.41 -24.49 -15.77
N CYS A 465 -7.55 -24.09 -15.20
CA CYS A 465 -8.36 -24.98 -14.36
C CYS A 465 -9.13 -26.02 -15.21
N GLU A 466 -8.90 -27.31 -14.94
CA GLU A 466 -9.45 -28.44 -15.73
C GLU A 466 -10.99 -28.51 -15.76
N ASP A 467 -11.68 -28.10 -14.68
CA ASP A 467 -13.13 -28.28 -14.52
C ASP A 467 -14.00 -27.46 -15.49
N SER A 468 -13.39 -26.71 -16.42
CA SER A 468 -14.10 -25.83 -17.35
C SER A 468 -13.72 -25.97 -18.83
N VAL A 469 -12.82 -26.90 -19.22
CA VAL A 469 -12.43 -27.07 -20.63
C VAL A 469 -11.81 -28.46 -20.92
N SER A 470 -12.52 -29.35 -21.62
CA SER A 470 -11.88 -30.51 -22.28
C SER A 470 -11.51 -30.26 -23.76
N GLU A 471 -12.03 -29.21 -24.41
CA GLU A 471 -11.83 -28.97 -25.86
C GLU A 471 -11.15 -27.64 -26.28
N LYS A 472 -10.96 -26.65 -25.38
CA LYS A 472 -10.48 -25.28 -25.71
C LYS A 472 -8.97 -25.00 -25.57
N VAL A 473 -8.12 -25.97 -25.20
CA VAL A 473 -6.66 -25.71 -25.00
C VAL A 473 -5.77 -26.39 -26.04
N TRP A 474 -6.12 -26.27 -27.32
CA TRP A 474 -5.36 -26.83 -28.44
C TRP A 474 -3.89 -26.37 -28.47
N TYR A 475 -3.59 -25.20 -27.90
CA TYR A 475 -2.25 -24.59 -27.87
C TYR A 475 -1.38 -24.99 -26.67
N ALA A 476 -1.91 -25.69 -25.65
CA ALA A 476 -1.16 -26.01 -24.43
C ALA A 476 0.13 -26.78 -24.72
N LYS A 477 0.03 -27.82 -25.57
CA LYS A 477 1.18 -28.66 -25.94
C LYS A 477 2.25 -27.87 -26.70
N LEU A 478 1.84 -26.96 -27.59
CA LEU A 478 2.76 -26.12 -28.36
C LEU A 478 3.51 -25.11 -27.46
N LEU A 479 2.80 -24.51 -26.50
CA LEU A 479 3.40 -23.63 -25.49
C LEU A 479 4.38 -24.40 -24.59
N GLU A 480 3.99 -25.60 -24.16
CA GLU A 480 4.80 -26.47 -23.32
C GLU A 480 6.09 -26.92 -24.03
N GLU A 481 6.01 -27.33 -25.30
CA GLU A 481 7.17 -27.68 -26.13
C GLU A 481 8.13 -26.50 -26.34
N ALA A 482 7.61 -25.27 -26.32
CA ALA A 482 8.40 -24.04 -26.41
C ALA A 482 8.95 -23.56 -25.06
N GLY A 483 8.71 -24.32 -23.98
CA GLY A 483 9.17 -23.98 -22.62
C GLY A 483 8.37 -22.87 -21.94
N VAL A 484 7.19 -22.52 -22.45
CA VAL A 484 6.31 -21.52 -21.85
C VAL A 484 5.62 -22.13 -20.61
N PRO A 485 5.61 -21.45 -19.45
CA PRO A 485 5.10 -22.00 -18.20
C PRO A 485 3.56 -21.97 -18.15
N VAL A 486 2.92 -22.90 -18.84
CA VAL A 486 1.46 -23.07 -18.82
C VAL A 486 1.13 -24.55 -18.59
N VAL A 487 0.27 -24.83 -17.62
CA VAL A 487 -0.22 -26.19 -17.37
C VAL A 487 -1.72 -26.20 -17.13
N THR A 488 -2.35 -27.33 -17.42
CA THR A 488 -3.77 -27.55 -17.18
C THR A 488 -3.92 -28.52 -16.01
N VAL A 489 -4.53 -28.11 -14.90
CA VAL A 489 -4.61 -28.87 -13.65
C VAL A 489 -5.97 -28.64 -12.97
N LYS A 490 -6.52 -29.67 -12.35
CA LYS A 490 -7.72 -29.56 -11.51
C LYS A 490 -7.42 -28.86 -10.17
N GLU A 491 -8.33 -27.97 -9.75
CA GLU A 491 -8.25 -27.33 -8.44
C GLU A 491 -8.30 -28.38 -7.32
N CYS A 492 -7.47 -28.19 -6.30
CA CYS A 492 -7.47 -28.99 -5.08
C CYS A 492 -7.60 -28.07 -3.87
N ARG A 493 -8.81 -27.96 -3.30
CA ARG A 493 -9.10 -27.06 -2.18
C ARG A 493 -8.22 -27.27 -0.95
N THR A 494 -7.70 -28.48 -0.75
CA THR A 494 -6.79 -28.83 0.34
C THR A 494 -5.31 -28.71 -0.03
N GLY A 495 -5.01 -28.22 -1.24
CA GLY A 495 -3.65 -28.09 -1.75
C GLY A 495 -2.86 -26.95 -1.12
N ASN A 496 -1.55 -27.17 -0.98
CA ASN A 496 -0.60 -26.20 -0.43
C ASN A 496 -0.07 -25.23 -1.50
N PHE A 497 -0.06 -25.60 -2.78
CA PHE A 497 0.34 -24.70 -3.85
C PHE A 497 -0.77 -23.68 -4.09
N LYS A 498 -0.41 -22.39 -4.06
CA LYS A 498 -1.36 -21.28 -4.21
C LYS A 498 -1.06 -20.51 -5.49
N ALA A 499 -2.09 -20.23 -6.28
CA ALA A 499 -2.00 -19.33 -7.43
C ALA A 499 -3.14 -18.30 -7.37
N LYS A 500 -2.87 -17.08 -7.82
CA LYS A 500 -3.86 -16.01 -7.84
C LYS A 500 -4.88 -16.29 -8.95
N GLU A 501 -6.16 -16.35 -8.63
CA GLU A 501 -7.20 -16.50 -9.66
C GLU A 501 -7.21 -15.28 -10.58
N TYR A 502 -7.25 -15.54 -11.88
CA TYR A 502 -7.49 -14.54 -12.89
C TYR A 502 -8.95 -14.13 -12.83
N CYS A 503 -9.16 -12.88 -12.48
CA CYS A 503 -10.35 -12.13 -12.83
C CYS A 503 -9.89 -11.09 -13.87
N GLU A 504 -10.75 -10.70 -14.81
CA GLU A 504 -10.51 -9.51 -15.66
C GLU A 504 -10.07 -8.32 -14.82
N ASP A 505 -10.58 -8.34 -13.59
CA ASP A 505 -10.38 -7.37 -12.57
C ASP A 505 -9.21 -7.64 -11.58
N ASN A 506 -8.41 -8.71 -11.72
CA ASN A 506 -7.35 -8.99 -10.73
C ASN A 506 -5.98 -8.57 -11.24
N GLY A 507 -5.21 -7.90 -10.38
CA GLY A 507 -3.84 -7.48 -10.71
C GLY A 507 -2.98 -8.63 -11.21
N THR A 508 -2.63 -8.58 -12.50
CA THR A 508 -1.78 -9.57 -13.19
C THR A 508 -0.30 -9.24 -13.08
N ARG A 509 0.01 -8.07 -12.51
CA ARG A 509 1.35 -7.53 -12.24
C ARG A 509 1.35 -6.81 -10.90
N SER A 510 2.52 -6.75 -10.28
CA SER A 510 2.80 -5.93 -9.11
C SER A 510 3.71 -4.78 -9.50
N LEU A 511 3.36 -3.55 -9.09
CA LEU A 511 4.21 -2.38 -9.31
C LEU A 511 5.13 -2.19 -8.10
N GLN A 512 6.43 -2.32 -8.31
CA GLN A 512 7.45 -1.82 -7.39
C GLN A 512 7.76 -0.35 -7.74
N VAL A 513 7.79 0.52 -6.75
CA VAL A 513 8.15 1.94 -6.93
C VAL A 513 9.37 2.28 -6.09
N ILE A 514 10.35 2.91 -6.74
CA ILE A 514 11.63 3.31 -6.16
C ILE A 514 11.75 4.82 -6.24
N TRP A 515 11.94 5.46 -5.09
CA TRP A 515 12.26 6.88 -4.98
C TRP A 515 13.73 7.06 -4.65
N THR A 516 14.36 8.06 -5.26
CA THR A 516 15.68 8.52 -4.87
C THR A 516 15.77 10.03 -4.92
N ASN A 517 16.50 10.62 -3.98
CA ASN A 517 16.93 12.02 -4.00
C ASN A 517 18.36 12.16 -4.56
N SER A 518 19.02 11.04 -4.89
CA SER A 518 20.37 11.03 -5.44
C SER A 518 20.28 11.31 -6.94
N GLY A 519 20.89 12.40 -7.39
CA GLY A 519 20.72 12.94 -8.74
C GLY A 519 20.91 11.89 -9.84
N THR A 520 19.90 11.73 -10.71
CA THR A 520 19.87 10.90 -11.94
C THR A 520 20.79 9.68 -11.93
N ILE A 521 20.62 8.79 -10.96
CA ILE A 521 21.37 7.53 -10.86
C ILE A 521 20.78 6.42 -11.75
N PHE A 522 19.52 6.55 -12.18
CA PHE A 522 18.76 5.46 -12.81
C PHE A 522 18.45 5.68 -14.30
N ALA A 523 19.27 6.44 -15.02
CA ALA A 523 19.07 6.73 -16.45
C ALA A 523 19.61 5.66 -17.43
N ASN A 524 20.00 4.47 -16.96
CA ASN A 524 20.47 3.37 -17.81
C ASN A 524 19.52 2.18 -17.82
#